data_AF-A0A934TJ41-F1
#
_entry.id   AF-A0A934TJ41-F1
#
_cell.length_a   1.000
_cell.length_b   1.000
_cell.length_c   1.000
_cell.angle_alpha   90.00
_cell.angle_beta   90.00
_cell.angle_gamma   90.00
#
_symmetry.space_group_name_H-M   'P 1'
#
loop_
_entity.id
_entity.type
_entity.pdbx_description
1 polymer ?
#
loop_
_entity_poly.entity_id
_entity_poly.type
_entity_poly.pdbx_seq_one_letter_code
_entity_poly.pdbx_strand_id
1 'polypeptide(L)'
;MDGGENGYHYAVIARAIAEIDAAPGALRLEDLAARMGMSAAHFQRVFTRWAGVSPKQYQQYLALDAARRMLAARHATLETALAAGLSGPGRLHDLF
;
A
#
# COMPACT_ATOMS: atom_id res chain seq x y z
N MET A 1 -26.57 -25.39 -3.59
CA MET A 1 -26.34 -24.26 -4.51
C MET A 1 -25.64 -23.17 -3.71
N ASP A 2 -24.32 -23.03 -3.81
CA ASP A 2 -23.50 -22.10 -3.00
C ASP A 2 -22.63 -21.16 -3.89
N GLY A 3 -22.62 -21.38 -5.21
CA GLY A 3 -21.71 -20.70 -6.14
C GLY A 3 -21.98 -19.21 -6.36
N GLY A 4 -23.21 -18.73 -6.11
CA GLY A 4 -23.60 -17.33 -6.34
C GLY A 4 -23.05 -16.37 -5.27
N GLU A 5 -23.11 -16.75 -4.00
CA GLU A 5 -22.58 -15.95 -2.88
C GLU A 5 -21.06 -15.82 -2.93
N ASN A 6 -20.37 -16.89 -3.33
CA ASN A 6 -18.91 -16.88 -3.42
C ASN A 6 -18.42 -15.95 -4.56
N GLY A 7 -19.10 -15.94 -5.71
CA GLY A 7 -18.79 -15.04 -6.82
C GLY A 7 -19.04 -13.56 -6.49
N TYR A 8 -20.13 -13.27 -5.77
CA TYR A 8 -20.40 -11.91 -5.29
C TYR A 8 -19.32 -11.41 -4.33
N HIS A 9 -18.98 -12.19 -3.32
CA HIS A 9 -17.96 -11.80 -2.35
C HIS A 9 -16.59 -11.62 -2.99
N TYR A 10 -16.21 -12.48 -3.94
CA TYR A 10 -14.98 -12.29 -4.71
C TYR A 10 -14.94 -10.93 -5.40
N ALA A 11 -15.99 -10.59 -6.17
CA ALA A 11 -16.06 -9.34 -6.90
C ALA A 11 -16.02 -8.11 -5.97
N VAL A 12 -16.70 -8.19 -4.82
CA VAL A 12 -16.68 -7.14 -3.80
C VAL A 12 -15.27 -6.95 -3.22
N ILE A 13 -14.58 -8.03 -2.86
CA ILE A 13 -13.24 -7.93 -2.28
C ILE A 13 -12.21 -7.47 -3.31
N ALA A 14 -12.30 -7.94 -4.56
CA ALA A 14 -11.46 -7.46 -5.65
C ALA A 14 -11.61 -5.94 -5.86
N ARG A 15 -12.85 -5.43 -5.86
CA ARG A 15 -13.13 -4.00 -5.94
C ARG A 15 -12.59 -3.24 -4.72
N ALA A 16 -12.74 -3.79 -3.52
CA ALA A 16 -12.23 -3.18 -2.30
C ALA A 16 -10.69 -3.08 -2.30
N ILE A 17 -9.99 -4.09 -2.81
CA ILE A 17 -8.53 -4.06 -2.97
C ILE A 17 -8.14 -2.97 -3.96
N ALA A 18 -8.81 -2.87 -5.11
CA ALA A 18 -8.53 -1.81 -6.09
C ALA A 18 -8.74 -0.39 -5.52
N GLU A 19 -9.78 -0.19 -4.71
CA GLU A 19 -10.01 1.08 -4.00
C GLU A 19 -8.89 1.40 -3.00
N ILE A 20 -8.40 0.40 -2.28
CA ILE A 20 -7.28 0.57 -1.34
C ILE A 20 -5.98 0.89 -2.09
N ASP A 21 -5.68 0.18 -3.17
CA ASP A 21 -4.44 0.34 -3.94
C ASP A 21 -4.38 1.71 -4.65
N ALA A 22 -5.53 2.25 -5.06
CA ALA A 22 -5.64 3.55 -5.72
C ALA A 22 -5.68 4.73 -4.72
N ALA A 23 -5.91 4.47 -3.43
CA ALA A 23 -6.03 5.53 -2.45
C ALA A 23 -4.66 6.15 -2.11
N PRO A 24 -4.55 7.49 -1.99
CA PRO A 24 -3.30 8.16 -1.62
C PRO A 24 -2.90 7.95 -0.16
N GLY A 25 -3.75 7.29 0.64
CA GLY A 25 -3.54 7.05 2.06
C GLY A 25 -4.56 6.08 2.64
N ALA A 26 -4.45 5.81 3.94
CA ALA A 26 -5.29 4.82 4.60
C ALA A 26 -6.76 5.25 4.65
N LEU A 27 -7.64 4.35 4.21
CA LEU A 27 -9.09 4.45 4.28
C LEU A 27 -9.61 3.79 5.56
N ARG A 28 -10.66 4.39 6.14
CA ARG A 28 -11.34 3.81 7.30
C ARG A 28 -12.14 2.59 6.88
N LEU A 29 -12.28 1.65 7.82
CA LEU A 29 -13.04 0.43 7.59
C LEU A 29 -14.51 0.74 7.26
N GLU A 30 -15.10 1.71 7.97
CA GLU A 30 -16.49 2.10 7.76
C GLU A 30 -16.73 2.67 6.36
N ASP A 31 -15.80 3.48 5.84
CA ASP A 31 -15.91 4.07 4.51
C ASP A 31 -15.83 3.01 3.41
N LEU A 32 -14.87 2.09 3.54
CA LEU A 32 -14.74 0.96 2.62
C LEU A 32 -15.99 0.08 2.65
N ALA A 33 -16.49 -0.25 3.84
CA ALA A 33 -17.68 -1.08 4.00
C ALA A 33 -18.92 -0.40 3.40
N ALA A 34 -19.10 0.90 3.64
CA ALA A 34 -20.20 1.68 3.07
C ALA A 34 -20.17 1.69 1.53
N ARG A 35 -18.99 1.90 0.93
CA ARG A 35 -18.80 1.81 -0.53
C ARG A 35 -19.09 0.41 -1.07
N MET A 36 -18.83 -0.63 -0.28
CA MET A 36 -19.13 -2.03 -0.59
C MET A 36 -20.57 -2.45 -0.29
N GLY A 37 -21.43 -1.55 0.23
CA GLY A 37 -22.81 -1.87 0.58
C GLY A 37 -22.91 -2.87 1.74
N MET A 38 -21.92 -2.89 2.64
CA MET A 38 -21.82 -3.83 3.75
C MET A 38 -21.67 -3.09 5.08
N SER A 39 -22.05 -3.76 6.18
CA SER A 39 -21.63 -3.32 7.51
C SER A 39 -20.13 -3.54 7.70
N ALA A 40 -19.48 -2.70 8.50
CA ALA A 40 -18.04 -2.79 8.76
C ALA A 40 -17.61 -4.16 9.28
N ALA A 41 -18.39 -4.76 10.20
CA ALA A 41 -18.09 -6.08 10.76
C ALA A 41 -18.22 -7.20 9.70
N HIS A 42 -19.23 -7.14 8.83
CA HIS A 42 -19.38 -8.11 7.74
C HIS A 42 -18.24 -7.98 6.74
N PHE A 43 -17.97 -6.76 6.29
CA PHE A 43 -16.89 -6.46 5.36
C PHE A 43 -15.54 -6.94 5.88
N GLN A 44 -15.20 -6.67 7.15
CA GLN A 44 -13.95 -7.14 7.75
C GLN A 44 -13.84 -8.68 7.70
N ARG A 45 -14.90 -9.41 8.04
CA ARG A 45 -14.92 -10.88 8.02
C ARG A 45 -14.75 -11.42 6.60
N VAL A 46 -15.49 -10.88 5.63
CA VAL A 46 -15.41 -11.31 4.24
C VAL A 46 -14.03 -10.99 3.67
N PHE A 47 -13.53 -9.78 3.88
CA PHE A 47 -12.20 -9.38 3.42
C PHE A 47 -11.12 -10.27 4.00
N THR A 48 -11.14 -10.53 5.31
CA THR A 48 -10.13 -11.38 5.96
C THR A 48 -10.19 -12.82 5.45
N ARG A 49 -11.40 -13.36 5.21
CA ARG A 49 -11.57 -14.70 4.64
C ARG A 49 -10.94 -14.83 3.26
N TRP A 50 -11.05 -13.80 2.43
CA TRP A 50 -10.56 -13.82 1.05
C TRP A 50 -9.09 -13.39 0.91
N ALA A 51 -8.69 -12.30 1.57
CA ALA A 51 -7.35 -11.74 1.49
C ALA A 51 -6.36 -12.36 2.50
N GLY A 52 -6.85 -13.15 3.46
CA GLY A 52 -6.04 -13.75 4.53
C GLY A 52 -5.61 -12.78 5.64
N VAL A 53 -5.81 -11.47 5.45
CA VAL A 53 -5.45 -10.40 6.40
C VAL A 53 -6.58 -9.39 6.51
N SER A 54 -6.62 -8.64 7.61
CA SER A 54 -7.62 -7.57 7.76
C SER A 54 -7.37 -6.41 6.79
N PRO A 55 -8.40 -5.61 6.42
CA PRO A 55 -8.23 -4.43 5.57
C PRO A 55 -7.20 -3.43 6.12
N LYS A 56 -7.11 -3.31 7.44
CA LYS A 56 -6.13 -2.44 8.11
C LYS A 56 -4.70 -2.95 7.92
N GLN A 57 -4.48 -4.25 8.12
CA GLN A 57 -3.15 -4.84 7.92
C GLN A 57 -2.71 -4.78 6.47
N TYR A 58 -3.62 -5.04 5.52
CA TYR A 58 -3.34 -4.92 4.10
C TYR A 58 -2.80 -3.52 3.75
N GLN A 59 -3.49 -2.47 4.20
CA GLN A 59 -3.04 -1.07 4.03
C GLN A 59 -1.70 -0.78 4.71
N GLN A 60 -1.44 -1.36 5.88
CA GLN A 60 -0.15 -1.21 6.56
C GLN A 60 1.00 -1.85 5.77
N TYR A 61 0.77 -3.01 5.13
CA TYR A 61 1.77 -3.64 4.29
C TYR A 61 2.08 -2.80 3.05
N LEU A 62 1.06 -2.23 2.40
CA LEU A 62 1.25 -1.32 1.27
C LEU A 62 2.06 -0.08 1.66
N ALA A 63 1.74 0.52 2.81
CA ALA A 63 2.47 1.69 3.31
C ALA A 63 3.94 1.36 3.60
N LEU A 64 4.21 0.20 4.21
CA LEU A 64 5.57 -0.25 4.51
C LEU A 64 6.36 -0.54 3.22
N ASP A 65 5.73 -1.17 2.24
CA ASP A 65 6.33 -1.45 0.93
C ASP A 65 6.66 -0.15 0.18
N ALA A 66 5.72 0.80 0.16
CA ALA A 66 5.94 2.12 -0.44
C ALA A 66 7.10 2.85 0.25
N ALA A 67 7.15 2.85 1.59
CA ALA A 67 8.26 3.45 2.34
C ALA A 67 9.61 2.78 2.01
N ARG A 68 9.64 1.44 1.89
CA ARG A 68 10.83 0.69 1.50
C ARG A 68 11.30 1.06 0.10
N ARG A 69 10.39 1.15 -0.88
CA ARG A 69 10.72 1.57 -2.25
C ARG A 69 11.24 3.00 -2.32
N MET A 70 10.66 3.91 -1.55
CA MET A 70 11.13 5.30 -1.47
C MET A 70 12.53 5.40 -0.89
N LEU A 71 12.83 4.65 0.17
CA LEU A 71 14.18 4.60 0.74
C LEU A 71 15.19 4.04 -0.27
N ALA A 72 14.88 2.91 -0.92
CA ALA A 72 15.74 2.31 -1.93
C ALA A 72 16.02 3.26 -3.10
N ALA A 73 15.00 3.97 -3.59
CA ALA A 73 15.15 4.97 -4.65
C ALA A 73 16.05 6.14 -4.22
N ARG A 74 15.89 6.65 -2.99
CA ARG A 74 16.76 7.72 -2.46
C ARG A 74 18.22 7.27 -2.36
N HIS A 75 18.46 6.05 -1.89
CA HIS A 75 19.80 5.48 -1.84
C HIS A 75 20.40 5.34 -3.23
N ALA A 76 19.66 4.82 -4.21
CA ALA A 76 20.12 4.70 -5.59
C ALA A 76 20.47 6.08 -6.20
N THR A 77 19.64 7.10 -5.98
CA THR A 77 19.91 8.47 -6.43
C THR A 77 21.17 9.04 -5.78
N LEU A 78 21.36 8.84 -4.48
CA LEU A 78 22.55 9.31 -3.76
C LEU A 78 23.82 8.62 -4.27
N GLU A 79 23.81 7.29 -4.37
CA GLU A 79 24.92 6.50 -4.92
C GLU A 79 25.26 6.95 -6.34
N THR A 80 24.25 7.19 -7.19
CA THR A 80 24.44 7.68 -8.56
C THR A 80 25.07 9.07 -8.57
N ALA A 81 24.62 9.98 -7.69
CA ALA A 81 25.19 11.32 -7.58
C ALA A 81 26.65 11.31 -7.07
N LEU A 82 26.99 10.39 -6.17
CA LEU A 82 28.35 10.17 -5.70
C LEU A 82 29.23 9.59 -6.82
N ALA A 83 28.78 8.52 -7.48
CA ALA A 83 29.51 7.85 -8.55
C ALA A 83 29.72 8.74 -9.79
N ALA A 84 28.76 9.59 -10.12
CA ALA A 84 28.87 10.55 -11.21
C ALA A 84 29.75 11.77 -10.88
N GLY A 85 30.34 11.84 -9.67
CA GLY A 85 31.11 13.01 -9.22
C GLY A 85 30.27 14.28 -9.05
N LEU A 86 28.94 14.14 -9.08
CA LEU A 86 27.97 15.25 -8.96
C LEU A 86 27.74 15.65 -7.49
N SER A 87 28.28 14.87 -6.55
CA SER A 87 28.57 15.33 -5.19
C SER A 87 29.83 16.19 -5.25
N GLY A 88 29.66 17.45 -5.67
CA GLY A 88 30.73 18.24 -6.27
C GLY A 88 32.04 18.38 -5.46
N PRO A 89 33.19 18.58 -6.14
CA PRO A 89 34.52 18.77 -5.53
C PRO A 89 34.74 20.14 -4.83
N GLY A 90 33.70 20.92 -4.54
CA GLY A 90 33.83 22.29 -4.02
C GLY A 90 33.90 22.45 -2.50
N ARG A 91 33.84 21.38 -1.70
CA ARG A 91 33.79 21.48 -0.22
C ARG A 91 34.66 20.48 0.57
N LEU A 92 35.47 19.67 -0.11
CA LEU A 92 36.43 18.77 0.54
C LEU A 92 37.83 19.39 0.70
N HIS A 93 38.02 20.64 0.27
CA HIS A 93 39.31 21.35 0.30
C HIS A 93 39.51 22.30 1.50
N ASP A 94 38.54 22.43 2.43
CA ASP A 94 38.65 23.32 3.62
C ASP A 94 39.12 22.60 4.90
N LEU A 95 39.57 21.34 4.80
CA LEU A 95 40.06 20.53 5.94
C LEU A 95 41.58 20.30 5.94
N PHE A 96 42.33 21.07 5.14
CA PHE A 96 43.79 21.17 5.22
C PHE A 96 44.22 22.62 5.42
#